data_AF-A0A3Q3DG93-F1
#
_entry.id   AF-A0A3Q3DG93-F1
#
_cell.length_a   1.000
_cell.length_b   1.000
_cell.length_c   1.000
_cell.angle_alpha   90.00
_cell.angle_beta   90.00
_cell.angle_gamma   90.00
#
_symmetry.space_group_name_H-M   'P 1'
#
loop_
_entity.id
_entity.type
_entity.pdbx_description
1 polymer ?
#
loop_
_entity_poly.entity_id
_entity_poly.type
_entity_poly.pdbx_seq_one_letter_code
_entity_poly.pdbx_strand_id
1 'polypeptide(L)'
;MTLWHSLTTCLIVLGVVHADPGPPGLVLVAEERPLESPPLRFRLSFTSQGINIMEEAIPADFDEVADLVKVTVSRIRGSPSESSLNSRKRIPGTKARKAGGGRAKGCSLQQVHLNVTDLGLGYHSGEEMIFRYCAGPCRKSETNYDKILRHLARHGRLPAKDAPPQACCRPVAFDDNLSFLDDNLVYHTLRKHSARKCACV
;
A
#
# COMPACT_ATOMS: atom_id res chain seq x y z
N MET A 1 -47.01 34.09 -19.86
CA MET A 1 -45.93 33.23 -19.32
C MET A 1 -44.60 33.97 -19.50
N THR A 2 -44.15 34.74 -18.50
CA THR A 2 -42.80 35.34 -18.46
C THR A 2 -42.50 35.82 -17.04
N LEU A 3 -42.02 34.91 -16.17
CA LEU A 3 -41.61 35.19 -14.78
C LEU A 3 -40.24 34.58 -14.51
N TRP A 4 -39.24 34.94 -15.31
CA TRP A 4 -37.86 34.43 -15.16
C TRP A 4 -36.79 35.52 -15.36
N HIS A 5 -37.05 36.75 -14.87
CA HIS A 5 -36.06 37.84 -14.88
C HIS A 5 -35.76 38.45 -13.50
N SER A 6 -36.13 37.78 -12.40
CA SER A 6 -36.06 38.38 -11.05
C SER A 6 -34.89 37.92 -10.18
N LEU A 7 -33.99 37.06 -10.66
CA LEU A 7 -32.93 36.47 -9.81
C LEU A 7 -31.50 36.84 -10.21
N THR A 8 -31.30 37.60 -11.29
CA THR A 8 -29.96 38.00 -11.75
C THR A 8 -29.56 39.41 -11.29
N THR A 9 -30.42 40.13 -10.57
CA THR A 9 -30.18 41.49 -10.08
C THR A 9 -29.68 41.57 -8.62
N CYS A 10 -29.48 40.43 -7.94
CA CYS A 10 -29.07 40.40 -6.53
C CYS A 10 -27.55 40.24 -6.31
N LEU A 11 -26.70 40.43 -7.33
CA LEU A 11 -25.25 40.20 -7.24
C LEU A 11 -24.36 41.42 -7.51
N ILE A 12 -24.91 42.64 -7.50
CA ILE A 12 -24.10 43.85 -7.74
C ILE A 12 -24.42 44.96 -6.74
N VAL A 13 -24.30 44.72 -5.44
CA VAL A 13 -23.89 45.75 -4.48
C VAL A 13 -23.35 45.04 -3.22
N LEU A 14 -22.03 44.94 -3.08
CA LEU A 14 -21.30 44.94 -1.79
C LEU A 14 -19.80 44.93 -2.13
N GLY A 15 -19.32 46.07 -2.60
CA GLY A 15 -17.91 46.36 -2.78
C GLY A 15 -17.66 47.78 -2.30
N VAL A 16 -17.35 47.96 -1.02
CA VAL A 16 -16.68 49.16 -0.51
C VAL A 16 -15.61 48.72 0.47
N VAL A 17 -14.39 48.99 0.04
CA VAL A 17 -13.12 48.91 0.76
C VAL A 17 -13.12 50.03 1.80
N HIS A 18 -12.81 49.73 3.06
CA HIS A 18 -12.29 50.73 4.00
C HIS A 18 -11.08 50.14 4.70
N ALA A 19 -9.92 50.72 4.37
CA ALA A 19 -8.68 50.57 5.09
C ALA A 19 -8.76 51.48 6.33
N ASP A 20 -8.37 50.96 7.49
CA ASP A 20 -8.05 51.77 8.66
C ASP A 20 -6.78 51.19 9.34
N PRO A 21 -5.74 52.01 9.62
CA PRO A 21 -4.48 51.55 10.18
C PRO A 21 -4.30 51.92 11.66
N GLY A 22 -3.80 50.96 12.46
CA GLY A 22 -3.08 51.23 13.72
C GLY A 22 -3.28 50.15 14.79
N PRO A 23 -2.47 50.12 15.87
CA PRO A 23 -1.04 50.46 16.02
C PRO A 23 -0.19 49.20 16.37
N PRO A 24 1.15 49.32 16.48
CA PRO A 24 2.04 48.18 16.68
C PRO A 24 2.28 47.93 18.18
N GLY A 25 2.24 46.66 18.61
CA GLY A 25 2.74 46.30 19.93
C GLY A 25 2.12 45.04 20.52
N LEU A 26 2.77 43.90 20.30
CA LEU A 26 3.20 42.92 21.31
C LEU A 26 3.58 41.64 20.57
N VAL A 27 4.85 41.57 20.18
CA VAL A 27 5.48 40.33 19.74
C VAL A 27 5.57 39.45 21.00
N LEU A 28 4.72 38.44 21.12
CA LEU A 28 5.08 37.28 21.93
C LEU A 28 6.22 36.58 21.19
N VAL A 29 7.44 36.88 21.63
CA VAL A 29 8.62 36.08 21.29
C VAL A 29 8.40 34.72 21.94
N ALA A 30 7.88 33.76 21.18
CA ALA A 30 8.13 32.37 21.48
C ALA A 30 9.62 32.14 21.21
N GLU A 31 10.39 32.06 22.29
CA GLU A 31 11.81 31.72 22.29
C GLU A 31 11.98 30.32 21.67
N GLU A 32 12.17 30.25 20.35
CA GLU A 32 12.68 29.06 19.68
C GLU A 32 14.12 28.87 20.12
N ARG A 33 14.31 28.04 21.15
CA ARG A 33 15.62 27.48 21.46
C ARG A 33 15.95 26.44 20.40
N PRO A 34 17.06 26.57 19.64
CA PRO A 34 17.55 25.48 18.83
C PRO A 34 18.02 24.36 19.77
N LEU A 35 17.34 23.22 19.74
CA LEU A 35 17.83 22.01 20.38
C LEU A 35 19.02 21.49 19.55
N GLU A 36 20.23 21.81 19.97
CA GLU A 36 21.47 21.20 19.47
C GLU A 36 21.37 19.68 19.61
N SER A 37 21.50 18.97 18.48
CA SER A 37 21.62 17.51 18.49
C SER A 37 23.07 17.13 18.85
N PRO A 38 23.31 16.23 19.82
CA PRO A 38 24.65 15.76 20.10
C PRO A 38 25.13 14.86 18.95
N PRO A 39 26.41 14.93 18.53
CA PRO A 39 26.94 14.01 17.53
C PRO A 39 27.12 12.63 18.16
N LEU A 40 26.24 11.69 17.84
CA LEU A 40 26.47 10.27 18.13
C LEU A 40 27.54 9.73 17.17
N ARG A 41 28.80 9.87 17.56
CA ARG A 41 29.92 9.13 16.97
C ARG A 41 29.94 7.71 17.56
N PHE A 42 29.14 6.81 17.01
CA PHE A 42 29.37 5.37 17.24
C PHE A 42 30.49 4.89 16.30
N ARG A 43 31.73 4.91 16.79
CA ARG A 43 32.80 4.08 16.23
C ARG A 43 32.63 2.66 16.77
N LEU A 44 31.97 1.79 16.01
CA LEU A 44 32.04 0.35 16.24
C LEU A 44 33.38 -0.15 15.72
N SER A 45 34.35 -0.23 16.63
CA SER A 45 35.59 -0.98 16.42
C SER A 45 35.27 -2.45 16.72
N PHE A 46 34.80 -3.19 15.72
CA PHE A 46 34.62 -4.63 15.89
C PHE A 46 35.97 -5.32 15.65
N THR A 47 36.64 -5.68 16.75
CA THR A 47 37.79 -6.57 16.71
C THR A 47 37.30 -7.96 16.32
N SER A 48 37.66 -8.41 15.12
CA SER A 48 37.45 -9.78 14.66
C SER A 48 38.25 -10.73 15.54
N GLN A 49 37.59 -11.38 16.50
CA GLN A 49 38.09 -12.63 17.06
C GLN A 49 37.49 -13.76 16.23
N GLY A 50 38.39 -14.48 15.56
CA GLY A 50 38.07 -15.58 14.67
C GLY A 50 37.35 -16.70 15.40
N ILE A 51 36.27 -17.15 14.78
CA ILE A 51 35.56 -18.37 15.16
C ILE A 51 36.01 -19.42 14.14
N ASN A 52 36.78 -20.40 14.59
CA ASN A 52 37.19 -21.54 13.78
C ASN A 52 35.93 -22.35 13.44
N ILE A 53 35.52 -22.33 12.18
CA ILE A 53 34.45 -23.19 11.68
C ILE A 53 35.08 -24.53 11.35
N MET A 54 34.66 -25.57 12.05
CA MET A 54 34.97 -26.94 11.67
C MET A 54 34.27 -27.24 10.34
N GLU A 55 35.08 -27.64 9.39
CA GLU A 55 34.68 -28.13 8.08
C GLU A 55 33.81 -29.38 8.25
N GLU A 56 32.50 -29.23 8.02
CA GLU A 56 31.59 -30.37 7.88
C GLU A 56 30.98 -30.32 6.48
N ALA A 57 31.34 -31.32 5.70
CA ALA A 57 31.00 -31.45 4.30
C ALA A 57 29.50 -31.66 4.10
N ILE A 58 28.86 -30.76 3.36
CA ILE A 58 27.51 -30.98 2.83
C ILE A 58 27.64 -31.84 1.57
N PRO A 59 27.04 -33.05 1.50
CA PRO A 59 27.06 -33.83 0.27
C PRO A 59 26.20 -33.14 -0.78
N ALA A 60 26.80 -32.83 -1.92
CA ALA A 60 26.12 -32.34 -3.10
C ALA A 60 25.45 -33.52 -3.82
N ASP A 61 24.17 -33.76 -3.54
CA ASP A 61 23.31 -34.44 -4.51
C ASP A 61 21.88 -33.87 -4.41
N PHE A 62 21.57 -32.93 -5.29
CA PHE A 62 20.27 -32.25 -5.35
C PHE A 62 19.30 -32.91 -6.33
N ASP A 63 19.74 -33.96 -7.05
CA ASP A 63 18.90 -34.63 -8.05
C ASP A 63 17.85 -35.56 -7.40
N GLU A 64 18.15 -36.17 -6.25
CA GLU A 64 17.22 -37.06 -5.54
C GLU A 64 16.00 -36.31 -4.97
N VAL A 65 16.21 -35.08 -4.48
CA VAL A 65 15.14 -34.24 -3.90
C VAL A 65 14.21 -33.72 -5.00
N ALA A 66 14.74 -33.47 -6.19
CA ALA A 66 13.96 -33.00 -7.34
C ALA A 66 12.96 -34.07 -7.83
N ASP A 67 13.35 -35.34 -7.81
CA ASP A 67 12.47 -36.44 -8.22
C ASP A 67 11.31 -36.70 -7.26
N LEU A 68 11.53 -36.54 -5.94
CA LEU A 68 10.46 -36.65 -4.95
C LEU A 68 9.40 -35.53 -5.09
N VAL A 69 9.83 -34.32 -5.40
CA VAL A 69 8.93 -33.18 -5.69
C VAL A 69 8.15 -33.45 -6.99
N LYS A 70 8.80 -34.01 -8.01
CA LYS A 70 8.19 -34.32 -9.31
C LYS A 70 7.16 -35.44 -9.23
N VAL A 71 7.41 -36.48 -8.43
CA VAL A 71 6.46 -37.58 -8.15
C VAL A 71 5.22 -37.07 -7.44
N THR A 72 5.39 -36.23 -6.42
CA THR A 72 4.28 -35.66 -5.65
C THR A 72 3.39 -34.76 -6.52
N VAL A 73 3.98 -33.90 -7.36
CA VAL A 73 3.24 -33.03 -8.29
C VAL A 73 2.51 -33.83 -9.37
N SER A 74 3.06 -34.96 -9.80
CA SER A 74 2.44 -35.84 -10.80
C SER A 74 1.23 -36.61 -10.24
N ARG A 75 1.29 -37.03 -8.96
CA ARG A 75 0.18 -37.73 -8.28
C ARG A 75 -1.07 -36.87 -8.09
N ILE A 76 -0.93 -35.55 -7.96
CA ILE A 76 -2.06 -34.62 -7.81
C ILE A 76 -2.84 -34.44 -9.13
N ARG A 77 -2.19 -34.64 -10.29
CA ARG A 77 -2.81 -34.41 -11.62
C ARG A 77 -3.41 -35.67 -12.25
N GLY A 78 -3.09 -36.86 -11.75
CA GLY A 78 -3.56 -38.13 -12.32
C GLY A 78 -4.67 -38.80 -11.51
N SER A 79 -5.89 -38.27 -11.55
CA SER A 79 -7.08 -39.06 -11.21
C SER A 79 -7.93 -39.22 -12.46
N PRO A 80 -8.00 -40.43 -13.06
CA PRO A 80 -8.97 -40.72 -14.10
C PRO A 80 -10.34 -40.99 -13.47
N SER A 81 -11.36 -40.28 -13.96
CA SER A 81 -12.76 -40.58 -13.70
C SER A 81 -13.20 -41.76 -14.57
N GLU A 82 -13.41 -42.91 -13.94
CA GLU A 82 -14.13 -44.04 -14.52
C GLU A 82 -15.62 -43.70 -14.72
N SER A 83 -16.11 -44.03 -15.91
CA SER A 83 -17.49 -43.89 -16.34
C SER A 83 -18.42 -44.85 -15.60
N SER A 84 -19.41 -44.32 -14.90
CA SER A 84 -20.57 -45.09 -14.44
C SER A 84 -21.85 -44.46 -14.99
N LEU A 85 -22.48 -45.19 -15.91
CA LEU A 85 -23.82 -44.94 -16.41
C LEU A 85 -24.79 -44.94 -15.23
N ASN A 86 -25.46 -43.81 -14.98
CA ASN A 86 -26.72 -43.84 -14.28
C ASN A 86 -27.65 -42.74 -14.79
N SER A 87 -28.63 -43.18 -15.58
CA SER A 87 -29.71 -42.34 -16.09
C SER A 87 -30.65 -41.98 -14.95
N ARG A 88 -30.55 -40.74 -14.43
CA ARG A 88 -31.59 -40.14 -13.60
C ARG A 88 -31.97 -38.76 -14.13
N LYS A 89 -33.12 -38.77 -14.80
CA LYS A 89 -34.09 -37.69 -15.04
C LYS A 89 -33.78 -36.37 -14.30
N ARG A 90 -33.21 -35.40 -15.02
CA ARG A 90 -33.03 -34.01 -14.55
C ARG A 90 -34.36 -33.26 -14.59
N ILE A 91 -34.85 -32.90 -13.41
CA ILE A 91 -35.82 -31.81 -13.22
C ILE A 91 -35.07 -30.49 -13.49
N PRO A 92 -35.62 -29.52 -14.27
CA PRO A 92 -34.95 -28.24 -14.50
C PRO A 92 -35.08 -27.35 -13.25
N GLY A 93 -34.17 -27.54 -12.29
CA GLY A 93 -34.00 -26.65 -11.14
C GLY A 93 -33.05 -25.51 -11.49
N THR A 94 -33.60 -24.30 -11.48
CA THR A 94 -32.93 -23.00 -11.24
C THR A 94 -31.40 -22.99 -11.31
N LYS A 95 -30.86 -22.46 -12.43
CA LYS A 95 -29.46 -22.04 -12.51
C LYS A 95 -29.23 -20.95 -11.46
N ALA A 96 -28.73 -21.33 -10.29
CA ALA A 96 -28.05 -20.42 -9.39
C ALA A 96 -26.93 -19.75 -10.20
N ARG A 97 -27.18 -18.48 -10.57
CA ARG A 97 -26.17 -17.61 -11.15
C ARG A 97 -25.08 -17.48 -10.11
N LYS A 98 -24.02 -18.28 -10.25
CA LYS A 98 -22.75 -18.05 -9.58
C LYS A 98 -22.30 -16.67 -10.05
N ALA A 99 -22.55 -15.64 -9.23
CA ALA A 99 -21.97 -14.32 -9.37
C ALA A 99 -20.46 -14.54 -9.59
N GLY A 100 -19.87 -14.27 -10.75
CA GLY A 100 -20.01 -13.05 -11.53
C GLY A 100 -19.06 -12.04 -10.92
N GLY A 101 -17.76 -12.08 -11.28
CA GLY A 101 -16.84 -11.06 -10.79
C GLY A 101 -15.33 -11.26 -10.90
N GLY A 102 -14.84 -12.30 -11.58
CA GLY A 102 -13.40 -12.47 -11.85
C GLY A 102 -12.86 -11.51 -12.92
N ARG A 103 -13.22 -10.23 -12.90
CA ARG A 103 -12.48 -9.21 -13.67
C ARG A 103 -11.21 -8.97 -12.88
N ALA A 104 -10.05 -9.25 -13.49
CA ALA A 104 -8.76 -8.87 -12.93
C ALA A 104 -8.77 -7.35 -12.65
N LYS A 105 -9.12 -6.97 -11.40
CA LYS A 105 -9.14 -5.60 -10.94
C LYS A 105 -7.68 -5.13 -10.97
N GLY A 106 -7.43 -3.99 -11.62
CA GLY A 106 -6.11 -3.38 -11.65
C GLY A 106 -5.74 -2.80 -10.29
N CYS A 107 -4.81 -1.84 -10.24
CA CYS A 107 -4.53 -1.09 -9.03
C CYS A 107 -5.82 -0.48 -8.45
N SER A 108 -6.14 -0.84 -7.21
CA SER A 108 -7.40 -0.52 -6.56
C SER A 108 -7.24 -0.30 -5.06
N LEU A 109 -8.19 0.42 -4.47
CA LEU A 109 -8.24 0.69 -3.05
C LEU A 109 -8.91 -0.48 -2.31
N GLN A 110 -8.24 -0.98 -1.28
CA GLN A 110 -8.71 -2.00 -0.36
C GLN A 110 -8.90 -1.40 1.03
N GLN A 111 -9.67 -2.08 1.87
CA GLN A 111 -10.03 -1.60 3.20
C GLN A 111 -10.06 -2.76 4.20
N VAL A 112 -9.56 -2.50 5.41
CA VAL A 112 -9.62 -3.41 6.56
C VAL A 112 -9.94 -2.60 7.83
N HIS A 113 -10.71 -3.19 8.74
CA HIS A 113 -10.98 -2.63 10.07
C HIS A 113 -9.95 -3.18 11.05
N LEU A 114 -9.32 -2.32 11.83
CA LEU A 114 -8.21 -2.64 12.72
C LEU A 114 -8.34 -1.83 14.02
N ASN A 115 -7.71 -2.31 15.10
CA ASN A 115 -7.43 -1.47 16.25
C ASN A 115 -6.17 -0.62 16.00
N VAL A 116 -6.02 0.48 16.76
CA VAL A 116 -4.80 1.30 16.73
C VAL A 116 -3.56 0.48 17.13
N THR A 117 -3.69 -0.47 18.05
CA THR A 117 -2.61 -1.40 18.45
C THR A 117 -2.14 -2.29 17.30
N ASP A 118 -3.05 -2.67 16.40
CA ASP A 118 -2.75 -3.58 15.28
C ASP A 118 -1.86 -2.93 14.22
N LEU A 119 -1.68 -1.60 14.27
CA LEU A 119 -0.78 -0.87 13.39
C LEU A 119 0.70 -1.16 13.67
N GLY A 120 1.03 -1.70 14.85
CA GLY A 120 2.40 -2.03 15.21
C GLY A 120 3.33 -0.81 15.38
N LEU A 121 2.77 0.36 15.66
CA LEU A 121 3.50 1.62 15.83
C LEU A 121 3.87 1.92 17.30
N GLY A 122 3.59 1.01 18.22
CA GLY A 122 3.90 1.14 19.65
C GLY A 122 2.86 1.89 20.49
N TYR A 123 1.73 2.28 19.89
CA TYR A 123 0.61 2.86 20.63
C TYR A 123 -0.24 1.78 21.31
N HIS A 124 -0.62 2.05 22.56
CA HIS A 124 -1.52 1.23 23.34
C HIS A 124 -2.82 2.01 23.51
N SER A 125 -3.84 1.65 22.73
CA SER A 125 -5.13 2.33 22.71
C SER A 125 -6.20 1.35 22.29
N GLY A 126 -7.36 1.41 22.96
CA GLY A 126 -8.55 0.65 22.58
C GLY A 126 -9.35 1.25 21.40
N GLU A 127 -8.86 2.32 20.76
CA GLU A 127 -9.55 2.92 19.62
C GLU A 127 -9.43 2.07 18.34
N GLU A 128 -10.50 2.06 17.55
CA GLU A 128 -10.60 1.35 16.26
C GLU A 128 -10.51 2.31 15.08
N MET A 129 -10.02 1.81 13.95
CA MET A 129 -9.93 2.58 12.71
C MET A 129 -10.14 1.75 11.45
N ILE A 130 -10.44 2.45 10.36
CA ILE A 130 -10.50 1.90 9.02
C ILE A 130 -9.18 2.20 8.31
N PHE A 131 -8.37 1.18 8.07
CA PHE A 131 -7.15 1.32 7.29
C PHE A 131 -7.41 0.97 5.83
N ARG A 132 -7.10 1.90 4.92
CA ARG A 132 -7.18 1.69 3.49
C ARG A 132 -5.79 1.62 2.87
N TYR A 133 -5.63 0.71 1.91
CA TYR A 133 -4.35 0.46 1.25
C TYR A 133 -4.52 0.18 -0.24
N CYS A 134 -3.43 0.38 -0.99
CA CYS A 134 -3.42 0.18 -2.44
C CYS A 134 -2.90 -1.22 -2.77
N ALA A 135 -3.67 -1.95 -3.57
CA ALA A 135 -3.28 -3.28 -4.02
C ALA A 135 -3.76 -3.57 -5.45
N GLY A 136 -3.03 -4.44 -6.13
CA GLY A 136 -3.36 -4.94 -7.45
C GLY A 136 -2.27 -4.69 -8.50
N PRO A 137 -2.40 -5.30 -9.68
CA PRO A 137 -1.40 -5.24 -10.73
C PRO A 137 -1.46 -3.93 -11.54
N CYS A 138 -0.29 -3.49 -12.01
CA CYS A 138 -0.09 -2.30 -12.84
C CYS A 138 0.25 -2.59 -14.32
N ARG A 139 0.01 -3.81 -14.80
CA ARG A 139 0.37 -4.22 -16.17
C ARG A 139 -0.33 -3.41 -17.27
N LYS A 140 -1.51 -2.84 -16.97
CA LYS A 140 -2.32 -2.08 -17.96
C LYS A 140 -1.89 -0.62 -18.11
N SER A 141 -1.14 -0.09 -17.15
CA SER A 141 -0.65 1.29 -17.14
C SER A 141 0.82 1.40 -17.57
N GLU A 142 1.38 0.32 -18.15
CA GLU A 142 2.76 0.32 -18.65
C GLU A 142 2.93 1.40 -19.73
N THR A 143 3.84 2.32 -19.46
CA THR A 143 4.23 3.37 -20.39
C THR A 143 5.33 2.88 -21.34
N ASN A 144 5.68 3.66 -22.35
CA ASN A 144 6.85 3.36 -23.18
C ASN A 144 8.14 3.35 -22.36
N TYR A 145 8.24 4.20 -21.33
CA TYR A 145 9.37 4.22 -20.40
C TYR A 145 9.55 2.86 -19.70
N ASP A 146 8.47 2.29 -19.15
CA ASP A 146 8.49 0.97 -18.51
C ASP A 146 8.92 -0.15 -19.46
N LYS A 147 8.44 -0.10 -20.70
CA LYS A 147 8.80 -1.07 -21.74
C LYS A 147 10.29 -0.98 -22.10
N ILE A 148 10.81 0.24 -22.24
CA ILE A 148 12.23 0.50 -22.54
C ILE A 148 13.09 -0.02 -21.38
N LEU A 149 12.79 0.35 -20.13
CA LEU A 149 13.54 -0.13 -18.97
C LEU A 149 13.57 -1.66 -18.89
N ARG A 150 12.42 -2.30 -19.09
CA ARG A 150 12.30 -3.76 -19.09
C ARG A 150 13.14 -4.40 -20.20
N HIS A 151 13.15 -3.80 -21.39
CA HIS A 151 13.97 -4.27 -22.50
C HIS A 151 15.46 -4.13 -22.16
N LEU A 152 15.90 -2.93 -21.76
CA LEU A 152 17.30 -2.66 -21.41
C LEU A 152 17.81 -3.55 -20.28
N ALA A 153 17.00 -3.78 -19.23
CA ALA A 153 17.35 -4.68 -18.13
C ALA A 153 17.50 -6.14 -18.61
N ARG A 154 16.59 -6.64 -19.45
CA ARG A 154 16.66 -8.00 -20.01
C ARG A 154 17.86 -8.22 -20.93
N HIS A 155 18.28 -7.18 -21.64
CA HIS A 155 19.41 -7.25 -22.57
C HIS A 155 20.74 -6.81 -21.95
N GLY A 156 20.80 -6.65 -20.62
CA GLY A 156 22.03 -6.30 -19.90
C GLY A 156 22.58 -4.91 -20.25
N ARG A 157 21.73 -4.02 -20.79
CA ARG A 157 22.10 -2.64 -21.13
C ARG A 157 21.89 -1.67 -19.96
N LEU A 158 21.20 -2.14 -18.91
CA LEU A 158 21.15 -1.49 -17.61
C LEU A 158 21.73 -2.44 -16.58
N PRO A 159 22.65 -1.98 -15.70
CA PRO A 159 23.05 -2.74 -14.54
C PRO A 159 21.83 -3.09 -13.70
N ALA A 160 21.70 -4.35 -13.26
CA ALA A 160 20.52 -4.80 -12.51
C ALA A 160 20.30 -3.99 -11.22
N LYS A 161 21.38 -3.47 -10.63
CA LYS A 161 21.35 -2.62 -9.43
C LYS A 161 20.75 -1.24 -9.68
N ASP A 162 20.86 -0.74 -10.91
CA ASP A 162 20.44 0.60 -11.30
C ASP A 162 19.12 0.57 -12.07
N ALA A 163 18.59 -0.62 -12.35
CA ALA A 163 17.30 -0.78 -13.01
C ALA A 163 16.17 -0.29 -12.08
N PRO A 164 15.42 0.77 -12.48
CA PRO A 164 14.33 1.25 -11.66
C PRO A 164 13.25 0.16 -11.49
N PRO A 165 12.57 0.12 -10.34
CA PRO A 165 11.47 -0.80 -10.14
C PRO A 165 10.35 -0.52 -11.16
N GLN A 166 9.60 -1.55 -11.53
CA GLN A 166 8.42 -1.38 -12.38
C GLN A 166 7.35 -0.57 -11.65
N ALA A 167 6.48 0.10 -12.40
CA ALA A 167 5.34 0.82 -11.85
C ALA A 167 4.55 -0.03 -10.84
N CYS A 168 4.38 0.51 -9.63
CA CYS A 168 3.76 -0.16 -8.50
C CYS A 168 2.43 0.49 -8.13
N CYS A 169 1.50 -0.30 -7.58
CA CYS A 169 0.23 0.23 -7.08
C CYS A 169 0.47 0.92 -5.73
N ARG A 170 0.49 2.25 -5.72
CA ARG A 170 0.81 3.05 -4.52
C ARG A 170 -0.25 4.13 -4.26
N PRO A 171 -0.33 4.64 -3.01
CA PRO A 171 -1.18 5.77 -2.68
C PRO A 171 -0.68 7.03 -3.40
N VAL A 172 -1.59 7.72 -4.08
CA VAL A 172 -1.37 9.07 -4.64
C VAL A 172 -2.11 10.15 -3.87
N ALA A 173 -2.97 9.75 -2.94
CA ALA A 173 -3.56 10.61 -1.93
C ALA A 173 -3.79 9.80 -0.65
N PHE A 174 -3.75 10.48 0.48
CA PHE A 174 -4.01 9.91 1.80
C PHE A 174 -5.34 10.43 2.35
N ASP A 175 -5.92 9.66 3.26
CA ASP A 175 -7.06 10.08 4.07
C ASP A 175 -6.64 11.18 5.05
N ASP A 176 -7.63 11.76 5.72
CA ASP A 176 -7.41 12.79 6.74
C ASP A 176 -6.63 12.23 7.95
N ASN A 177 -6.11 13.12 8.79
CA ASN A 177 -5.34 12.68 9.96
C ASN A 177 -6.25 11.95 10.96
N LEU A 178 -5.76 10.84 11.51
CA LEU A 178 -6.42 10.13 12.60
C LEU A 178 -5.90 10.67 13.92
N SER A 179 -6.79 11.02 14.85
CA SER A 179 -6.40 11.37 16.21
C SER A 179 -7.10 10.43 17.18
N PHE A 180 -6.35 9.91 18.15
CA PHE A 180 -6.83 8.97 19.15
C PHE A 180 -6.21 9.27 20.51
N LEU A 181 -6.86 8.81 21.57
CA LEU A 181 -6.36 8.85 22.93
C LEU A 181 -5.74 7.50 23.30
N ASP A 182 -4.55 7.49 23.88
CA ASP A 182 -3.92 6.26 24.40
C ASP A 182 -4.38 5.93 25.84
N ASP A 183 -3.96 4.77 26.34
CA ASP A 183 -4.29 4.29 27.69
C ASP A 183 -3.72 5.21 28.80
N ASN A 184 -2.75 6.04 28.46
CA ASN A 184 -2.14 7.05 29.33
C ASN A 184 -2.83 8.41 29.25
N LEU A 185 -3.96 8.51 28.55
CA LEU A 185 -4.72 9.75 28.32
C LEU A 185 -3.93 10.82 27.55
N VAL A 186 -3.02 10.39 26.67
CA VAL A 186 -2.25 11.26 25.77
C VAL A 186 -2.83 11.17 24.37
N TYR A 187 -3.10 12.33 23.78
CA TYR A 187 -3.57 12.43 22.40
C TYR A 187 -2.41 12.26 21.42
N HIS A 188 -2.65 11.45 20.39
CA HIS A 188 -1.73 11.25 19.28
C HIS A 188 -2.42 11.56 17.95
N THR A 189 -1.63 11.90 16.93
CA THR A 189 -2.14 12.17 15.59
C THR A 189 -1.31 11.47 14.53
N LEU A 190 -1.93 10.56 13.77
CA LEU A 190 -1.31 9.87 12.64
C LEU A 190 -1.62 10.57 11.32
N ARG A 191 -0.57 10.96 10.60
CA ARG A 191 -0.65 11.60 9.28
C ARG A 191 -0.21 10.63 8.19
N LYS A 192 -0.79 10.77 6.98
CA LYS A 192 -0.46 9.93 5.81
C LYS A 192 -0.50 8.43 6.10
N HIS A 193 -1.39 8.02 7.00
CA HIS A 193 -1.44 6.66 7.51
C HIS A 193 -2.33 5.76 6.65
N SER A 194 -3.45 6.26 6.12
CA SER A 194 -4.40 5.51 5.27
C SER A 194 -4.47 6.09 3.86
N ALA A 195 -4.64 5.23 2.84
CA ALA A 195 -4.74 5.64 1.45
C ALA A 195 -6.16 6.12 1.08
N ARG A 196 -6.26 7.22 0.34
CA ARG A 196 -7.53 7.72 -0.21
C ARG A 196 -7.70 7.44 -1.69
N LYS A 197 -6.60 7.47 -2.44
CA LYS A 197 -6.57 7.19 -3.89
C LYS A 197 -5.34 6.37 -4.25
N CYS A 198 -5.50 5.44 -5.18
CA CYS A 198 -4.44 4.57 -5.67
C CYS A 198 -4.17 4.82 -7.15
N ALA A 199 -2.91 4.75 -7.54
CA ALA A 199 -2.50 4.73 -8.93
C ALA A 199 -1.25 3.87 -9.12
N CYS A 200 -0.94 3.58 -10.39
CA CYS A 200 0.32 2.99 -10.78
C CYS A 200 1.34 4.09 -11.01
N VAL A 201 2.42 4.08 -10.23
CA VAL A 201 3.50 5.08 -10.23
C VAL A 201 4.86 4.42 -10.12
#